data_AF-A0A2S8STQ7-F1
#
_entry.id   AF-A0A2S8STQ7-F1
#
_cell.length_a   1.000
_cell.length_b   1.000
_cell.length_c   1.000
_cell.angle_alpha   90.00
_cell.angle_beta   90.00
_cell.angle_gamma   90.00
#
_symmetry.space_group_name_H-M   'P 1'
#
loop_
_entity.id
_entity.type
_entity.pdbx_description
1 polymer ?
#
loop_
_entity_poly.entity_id
_entity_poly.type
_entity_poly.pdbx_seq_one_letter_code
_entity_poly.pdbx_strand_id
1 'polypeptide(L)'
;MSTISQFSQKIIAKPELAQISFAVAVLDKYLSQGDLKVTRTRSVGRIKSATWSLDFGIAPDAQTVHISQLQLAQKLPEKEREHWFSHADSSHFSENYLKMQGSHACIDDGNLRPWGEPETDEDSLF
;
A
#
# COMPACT_ATOMS: atom_id res chain seq x y z
N MET A 1 3.63 -2.81 -30.60
CA MET A 1 2.97 -3.19 -29.33
C MET A 1 3.53 -2.30 -28.24
N SER A 2 2.71 -1.45 -27.62
CA SER A 2 3.16 -0.41 -26.68
C SER A 2 3.65 -1.01 -25.36
N THR A 3 4.76 -0.46 -24.83
CA THR A 3 5.42 -0.80 -23.55
C THR A 3 4.45 -0.85 -22.36
N ILE A 4 3.34 -0.11 -22.43
CA ILE A 4 2.28 -0.08 -21.42
C ILE A 4 1.54 -1.43 -21.33
N SER A 5 1.32 -2.12 -22.45
CA SER A 5 0.61 -3.42 -22.49
C SER A 5 1.44 -4.56 -21.89
N GLN A 6 2.78 -4.47 -21.96
CA GLN A 6 3.70 -5.44 -21.34
C GLN A 6 3.83 -5.23 -19.82
N PHE A 7 3.57 -4.03 -19.32
CA PHE A 7 3.60 -3.73 -17.88
C PHE A 7 2.40 -4.37 -17.17
N SER A 8 1.20 -4.25 -17.75
CA SER A 8 -0.03 -4.80 -17.18
C SER A 8 -0.03 -6.32 -17.09
N GLN A 9 0.50 -7.02 -18.11
CA GLN A 9 0.62 -8.49 -18.09
C GLN A 9 1.65 -9.00 -17.08
N LYS A 10 2.65 -8.20 -16.71
CA LYS A 10 3.67 -8.59 -15.73
C LYS A 10 3.14 -8.61 -14.30
N ILE A 11 2.23 -7.71 -13.91
CA ILE A 11 1.82 -7.58 -12.50
C ILE A 11 0.95 -8.76 -12.03
N ILE A 12 0.07 -9.30 -12.89
CA ILE A 12 -0.75 -10.48 -12.54
C ILE A 12 0.12 -11.76 -12.43
N ALA A 13 1.20 -11.84 -13.21
CA ALA A 13 2.12 -12.99 -13.18
C ALA A 13 3.25 -12.87 -12.13
N LYS A 14 3.42 -11.69 -11.50
CA LYS A 14 4.56 -11.34 -10.64
C LYS A 14 4.11 -10.62 -9.38
N PRO A 15 3.59 -11.34 -8.38
CA PRO A 15 3.13 -10.76 -7.12
C PRO A 15 4.23 -10.04 -6.33
N GLU A 16 5.51 -10.26 -6.66
CA GLU A 16 6.63 -9.49 -6.12
C GLU A 16 6.65 -8.01 -6.57
N LEU A 17 5.92 -7.67 -7.64
CA LEU A 17 5.81 -6.30 -8.16
C LEU A 17 4.63 -5.52 -7.56
N ALA A 18 3.63 -6.20 -7.01
CA ALA A 18 2.51 -5.56 -6.32
C ALA A 18 2.98 -5.02 -4.96
N GLN A 19 3.35 -3.74 -4.91
CA GLN A 19 3.80 -3.09 -3.68
C GLN A 19 2.61 -2.59 -2.88
N ILE A 20 2.71 -2.71 -1.56
CA ILE A 20 1.78 -2.15 -0.59
C ILE A 20 2.58 -1.16 0.26
N SER A 21 2.08 0.06 0.34
CA SER A 21 2.72 1.16 1.07
C SER A 21 2.19 1.26 2.49
N PHE A 22 3.07 1.64 3.41
CA PHE A 22 2.80 1.79 4.83
C PHE A 22 3.52 3.03 5.36
N ALA A 23 2.89 3.74 6.30
CA ALA A 23 3.56 4.79 7.05
C ALA A 23 4.81 4.23 7.75
N VAL A 24 5.92 4.96 7.73
CA VAL A 24 7.20 4.53 8.35
C VAL A 24 7.07 4.21 9.85
N ALA A 25 6.08 4.83 10.51
CA ALA A 25 5.71 4.57 11.92
C ALA A 25 5.38 3.09 12.21
N VAL A 26 5.07 2.27 11.20
CA VAL A 26 4.90 0.81 11.37
C VAL A 26 6.15 0.17 11.99
N LEU A 27 7.33 0.77 11.80
CA LEU A 27 8.60 0.29 12.33
C LEU A 27 8.83 0.61 13.82
N ASP A 28 8.09 1.54 14.41
CA ASP A 28 8.31 2.01 15.78
C ASP A 28 8.13 0.88 16.81
N LYS A 29 7.17 0.00 16.57
CA LYS A 29 6.97 -1.24 17.33
C LYS A 29 8.23 -2.11 17.36
N TYR A 30 8.92 -2.23 16.22
CA TYR A 30 10.07 -3.11 16.07
C TYR A 30 11.38 -2.46 16.54
N LEU A 31 11.45 -1.14 16.55
CA LEU A 31 12.59 -0.38 17.09
C LEU A 31 12.62 -0.38 18.62
N SER A 32 11.46 -0.50 19.26
CA SER A 32 11.32 -0.50 20.73
C SER A 32 11.46 -1.87 21.37
N GLN A 33 11.41 -2.96 20.59
CA GLN A 33 11.53 -4.34 21.07
C GLN A 33 12.98 -4.83 21.00
N GLY A 34 13.55 -5.22 22.15
CA GLY A 34 14.97 -5.59 22.26
C GLY A 34 15.34 -6.92 21.57
N ASP A 35 14.35 -7.76 21.27
CA ASP A 35 14.45 -9.07 20.64
C ASP A 35 14.32 -9.01 19.10
N LEU A 36 14.12 -7.83 18.54
CA LEU A 36 14.07 -7.57 17.10
C LEU A 36 15.20 -6.65 16.66
N LYS A 37 15.73 -6.90 15.46
CA LYS A 37 16.76 -6.07 14.86
C LYS A 37 16.24 -5.45 13.57
N VAL A 38 16.14 -4.12 13.56
CA VAL A 38 15.85 -3.34 12.35
C VAL A 38 17.18 -2.80 11.80
N THR A 39 17.44 -3.06 10.53
CA THR A 39 18.64 -2.55 9.82
C THR A 39 18.23 -1.95 8.48
N ARG A 40 18.97 -0.96 7.99
CA ARG A 40 18.69 -0.35 6.69
C ARG A 40 19.93 0.16 5.97
N THR A 41 19.79 0.26 4.66
CA THR A 41 20.59 1.13 3.79
C THR A 41 19.82 2.44 3.56
N ARG A 42 20.14 3.18 2.48
CA ARG A 42 19.41 4.39 2.10
C ARG A 42 17.99 4.10 1.63
N SER A 43 17.76 3.00 0.91
CA SER A 43 16.51 2.73 0.19
C SER A 43 15.87 1.39 0.52
N VAL A 44 16.53 0.56 1.32
CA VAL A 44 16.05 -0.79 1.68
C VAL A 44 16.34 -1.04 3.14
N GLY A 45 15.40 -1.66 3.85
CA GLY A 45 15.58 -2.14 5.20
C GLY A 45 15.12 -3.58 5.40
N ARG A 46 15.44 -4.09 6.58
CA ARG A 46 15.11 -5.44 7.03
C ARG A 46 14.76 -5.42 8.50
N ILE A 47 13.63 -6.03 8.84
CA ILE A 47 13.32 -6.48 10.20
C ILE A 47 13.78 -7.93 10.31
N LYS A 48 14.52 -8.26 11.36
CA LYS A 48 14.95 -9.61 11.66
C LYS A 48 14.61 -9.98 13.10
N SER A 49 13.91 -11.10 13.26
CA SER A 49 13.71 -11.78 14.54
C SER A 49 14.50 -13.10 14.57
N ALA A 50 14.33 -13.88 15.64
CA ALA A 50 14.86 -15.23 15.72
C ALA A 50 14.22 -16.19 14.69
N THR A 51 12.96 -15.98 14.32
CA THR A 51 12.16 -16.96 13.54
C THR A 51 11.71 -16.46 12.18
N TRP A 52 11.82 -15.16 11.90
CA TRP A 52 11.39 -14.57 10.64
C TRP A 52 12.21 -13.33 10.28
N SER A 53 12.14 -12.95 9.01
CA SER A 53 12.67 -11.69 8.52
C SER A 53 11.78 -11.15 7.42
N LEU A 54 11.70 -9.83 7.33
CA LEU A 54 10.94 -9.11 6.31
C LEU A 54 11.83 -8.02 5.73
N ASP A 55 11.94 -8.00 4.40
CA ASP A 55 12.60 -6.91 3.69
C ASP A 55 11.57 -5.88 3.26
N PHE A 56 11.94 -4.60 3.32
CA PHE A 56 11.09 -3.49 2.91
C PHE A 56 11.89 -2.45 2.14
N GLY A 57 11.24 -1.78 1.20
CA GLY A 57 11.75 -0.59 0.54
C GLY A 57 11.42 0.67 1.34
N ILE A 58 12.26 1.69 1.20
CA ILE A 58 12.08 3.02 1.80
C ILE A 58 11.81 3.99 0.66
N ALA A 59 10.66 4.67 0.70
CA ALA A 59 10.28 5.64 -0.31
C ALA A 59 11.23 6.86 -0.28
N PRO A 60 11.34 7.63 -1.39
CA PRO A 60 12.24 8.79 -1.46
C PRO A 60 11.97 9.86 -0.39
N ASP A 61 10.74 9.98 0.09
CA ASP A 61 10.36 10.90 1.17
C ASP A 61 10.82 10.45 2.56
N ALA A 62 11.23 9.18 2.71
CA ALA A 62 11.52 8.50 3.97
C ALA A 62 10.37 8.47 5.00
N GLN A 63 9.16 8.86 4.59
CA GLN A 63 7.94 8.85 5.41
C GLN A 63 7.11 7.58 5.17
N THR A 64 7.39 6.89 4.07
CA THR A 64 6.69 5.66 3.67
C THR A 64 7.68 4.52 3.46
N VAL A 65 7.27 3.32 3.87
CA VAL A 65 7.93 2.06 3.53
C VAL A 65 7.00 1.21 2.71
N HIS A 66 7.53 0.30 1.90
CA HIS A 66 6.71 -0.61 1.11
C HIS A 66 7.24 -2.02 1.12
N ILE A 67 6.32 -2.98 1.05
CA ILE A 67 6.63 -4.41 0.88
C ILE A 67 5.80 -4.96 -0.27
N SER A 68 6.29 -6.02 -0.92
CA SER A 68 5.48 -6.69 -1.92
C SER A 68 4.36 -7.51 -1.29
N GLN A 69 3.27 -7.72 -2.03
CA GLN A 69 2.20 -8.63 -1.64
C GLN A 69 2.73 -10.03 -1.33
N LEU A 70 3.76 -10.48 -2.05
CA LEU A 70 4.43 -11.74 -1.78
C LEU A 70 5.13 -11.76 -0.40
N GLN A 71 5.83 -10.69 -0.03
CA GLN A 71 6.45 -10.54 1.30
C GLN A 71 5.38 -10.55 2.41
N LEU A 72 4.30 -9.79 2.22
CA LEU A 72 3.16 -9.76 3.15
C LEU A 72 2.54 -11.15 3.34
N ALA A 73 2.33 -11.89 2.24
CA ALA A 73 1.70 -13.20 2.28
C ALA A 73 2.60 -14.30 2.88
N GLN A 74 3.89 -14.30 2.54
CA GLN A 74 4.79 -15.43 2.83
C GLN A 74 5.78 -15.20 3.98
N LYS A 75 6.14 -13.94 4.27
CA LYS A 75 7.22 -13.61 5.21
C LYS A 75 6.72 -12.92 6.46
N LEU A 76 5.64 -12.13 6.35
CA LEU A 76 5.04 -11.48 7.50
C LEU A 76 4.18 -12.50 8.29
N PRO A 77 4.50 -12.76 9.58
CA PRO A 77 3.70 -13.64 10.41
C PRO A 77 2.27 -13.10 10.57
N GLU A 78 1.28 -13.99 10.65
CA GLU A 78 -0.13 -13.62 10.74
C GLU A 78 -0.43 -12.65 11.91
N LYS A 79 0.18 -12.89 13.07
CA LYS A 79 0.07 -12.03 14.26
C LYS A 79 0.57 -10.59 14.08
N GLU A 80 1.37 -10.35 13.05
CA GLU A 80 1.89 -9.01 12.73
C GLU A 80 1.01 -8.29 11.69
N ARG A 81 0.14 -9.01 10.96
CA ARG A 81 -0.61 -8.44 9.83
C ARG A 81 -1.53 -7.30 10.23
N GLU A 82 -2.26 -7.46 11.34
CA GLU A 82 -3.16 -6.42 11.85
C GLU A 82 -2.41 -5.11 12.15
N HIS A 83 -1.24 -5.22 12.80
CA HIS A 83 -0.34 -4.08 13.02
C HIS A 83 0.11 -3.44 11.71
N TRP A 84 0.50 -4.23 10.72
CA TRP A 84 0.87 -3.64 9.43
C TRP A 84 -0.31 -2.94 8.75
N PHE A 85 -1.48 -3.56 8.72
CA PHE A 85 -2.66 -3.00 8.06
C PHE A 85 -3.16 -1.71 8.70
N SER A 86 -3.00 -1.51 10.02
CA SER A 86 -3.34 -0.24 10.67
C SER A 86 -2.44 0.92 10.24
N HIS A 87 -1.29 0.63 9.63
CA HIS A 87 -0.36 1.61 9.07
C HIS A 87 -0.39 1.67 7.54
N ALA A 88 -1.32 0.98 6.86
CA ALA A 88 -1.41 1.00 5.41
C ALA A 88 -1.66 2.43 4.91
N ASP A 89 -0.83 2.90 3.97
CA ASP A 89 -0.98 4.21 3.36
C ASP A 89 -2.04 4.14 2.27
N SER A 90 -3.20 4.75 2.54
CA SER A 90 -4.33 4.84 1.62
C SER A 90 -4.50 6.21 0.96
N SER A 91 -3.54 7.13 1.16
CA SER A 91 -3.65 8.52 0.69
C SER A 91 -3.80 8.66 -0.83
N HIS A 92 -3.36 7.65 -1.58
CA HIS A 92 -3.45 7.59 -3.04
C HIS A 92 -4.71 6.87 -3.56
N PHE A 93 -5.58 6.38 -2.68
CA PHE A 93 -6.78 5.65 -3.07
C PHE A 93 -8.04 6.47 -2.82
N SER A 94 -9.02 6.34 -3.72
CA SER A 94 -10.37 6.89 -3.48
C SER A 94 -11.04 6.12 -2.34
N GLU A 95 -11.40 6.83 -1.27
CA GLU A 95 -12.11 6.26 -0.13
C GLU A 95 -13.46 5.66 -0.54
N ASN A 96 -14.21 6.37 -1.39
CA ASN A 96 -15.51 5.91 -1.90
C ASN A 96 -15.35 4.61 -2.70
N TYR A 97 -14.33 4.52 -3.55
CA TYR A 97 -14.04 3.28 -4.28
C TYR A 97 -13.71 2.11 -3.36
N LEU A 98 -12.88 2.32 -2.33
CA LEU A 98 -12.55 1.27 -1.35
C LEU A 98 -13.79 0.80 -0.56
N LYS A 99 -14.67 1.73 -0.17
CA LYS A 99 -15.94 1.39 0.51
C LYS A 99 -16.84 0.52 -0.35
N MET A 100 -16.94 0.81 -1.65
CA MET A 100 -17.72 0.02 -2.61
C MET A 100 -17.19 -1.41 -2.78
N GLN A 101 -15.88 -1.62 -2.64
CA GLN A 101 -15.28 -2.95 -2.70
C GLN A 101 -15.58 -3.79 -1.44
N GLY A 102 -15.58 -3.15 -0.26
CA GLY A 102 -15.77 -3.82 1.03
C GLY A 102 -17.22 -3.99 1.46
N SER A 103 -18.15 -3.24 0.88
CA SER A 103 -19.55 -3.21 1.28
C SER A 103 -20.48 -2.85 0.12
N HIS A 104 -21.72 -3.31 0.16
CA HIS A 104 -22.79 -2.87 -0.75
C HIS A 104 -23.31 -1.47 -0.39
N ALA A 105 -22.42 -0.53 -0.09
CA ALA A 105 -22.80 0.83 0.27
C ALA A 105 -23.34 1.56 -0.96
N CYS A 106 -24.55 2.14 -0.83
CA CYS A 106 -25.01 3.15 -1.76
C CYS A 106 -24.30 4.46 -1.39
N ILE A 107 -23.32 4.86 -2.20
CA ILE A 107 -22.59 6.10 -2.03
C ILE A 107 -23.09 7.05 -3.11
N ASP A 108 -23.59 8.21 -2.68
CA ASP A 108 -23.86 9.32 -3.59
C ASP A 108 -22.53 10.03 -3.87
N ASP A 109 -21.96 9.77 -5.05
CA ASP A 109 -20.67 10.31 -5.52
C ASP A 109 -20.88 11.28 -6.69
N GLY A 110 -22.08 11.86 -6.77
CA GLY A 110 -22.50 12.77 -7.84
C GLY A 110 -22.85 12.07 -9.15
N ASN A 111 -22.97 12.89 -10.21
CA ASN A 111 -23.40 12.43 -11.53
C ASN A 111 -22.28 11.69 -12.28
N LEU A 112 -22.66 10.71 -13.10
CA LEU A 112 -21.72 10.09 -14.05
C LEU A 112 -21.27 11.11 -15.10
N ARG A 113 -19.96 11.28 -15.25
CA ARG A 113 -19.36 12.17 -16.24
C ARG A 113 -18.35 11.42 -17.13
N PRO A 114 -18.26 11.73 -18.42
CA PRO A 114 -17.20 11.24 -19.28
C PRO A 114 -15.81 11.72 -18.83
N TRP A 115 -14.80 10.88 -18.99
CA TRP A 115 -13.42 11.25 -18.64
C TRP A 115 -12.86 12.34 -19.56
N GLY A 116 -12.36 13.42 -18.96
CA GLY A 116 -11.71 14.52 -19.70
C GLY A 116 -12.64 15.67 -20.10
N GLU A 117 -13.92 15.61 -19.72
CA GLU A 117 -14.81 16.77 -19.81
C GLU A 117 -14.59 17.70 -18.59
N PRO A 118 -14.58 19.03 -18.80
CA PRO A 118 -14.40 19.98 -17.70
C PRO A 118 -15.58 19.92 -16.74
N GLU A 119 -15.32 20.17 -15.46
CA GLU A 119 -16.40 20.34 -14.48
C GLU A 119 -17.24 21.57 -14.87
N THR A 120 -18.54 21.37 -15.01
CA THR A 120 -19.49 22.44 -15.25
C THR A 120 -19.94 23.03 -13.91
N ASP A 121 -20.05 24.36 -13.82
CA ASP A 121 -20.41 25.09 -12.59
C ASP A 121 -21.76 24.64 -11.97
N GLU A 122 -22.62 23.97 -12.73
CA GLU A 122 -23.90 23.40 -12.24
C GLU A 122 -23.71 22.25 -11.23
N ASP A 123 -22.52 21.64 -11.19
CA ASP A 123 -22.17 20.56 -10.27
C ASP A 123 -21.68 21.05 -8.90
N SER A 124 -21.48 22.36 -8.74
CA SER A 124 -20.95 22.98 -7.49
C SER A 124 -22.05 23.51 -6.55
N LEU A 125 -23.33 23.31 -6.90
CA LEU A 125 -24.47 23.92 -6.19
C LEU A 125 -25.13 23.02 -5.14
N PHE A 126 -24.59 21.84 -4.85
CA PHE A 126 -25.14 20.90 -3.86
C PHE A 126 -24.06 20.29 -2.96
#